data_AF-A0A060S8S7-F1
#
_entry.id   AF-A0A060S8S7-F1
#
_cell.length_a   1.000
_cell.length_b   1.000
_cell.length_c   1.000
_cell.angle_alpha   90.00
_cell.angle_beta   90.00
_cell.angle_gamma   90.00
#
_symmetry.space_group_name_H-M   'P 1'
#
loop_
_entity.id
_entity.type
_entity.pdbx_description
1 polymer ?
#
loop_
_entity_poly.entity_id
_entity_poly.type
_entity_poly.pdbx_seq_one_letter_code
_entity_poly.pdbx_strand_id
1 'polypeptide(L)'
;MADDYVEINQVASGPTPEVPRQPESAESAVAAATAIAQAEHTHGLNPTSPDDFQNCRCWSHFKTALDRPATLDQALDPVRGSYKQSLVRIRSKIICIADDILHESSDQAARDSEVLALARRNSLLSLWPVMTEGIDHAIRTIYSIPGLFIPQPDCKHTVKGHLAILIERDESLGNIYKFLKETLKEAQKLQAMRDKLVEAHNKIMRRRAILSAVRSASVITLPFLPLASALFSAIDIGMSVSNGVQESFVSDEELVSTTQSVDSLQATLVTQIEWVEGIRVKLRALIAKIEEQVNDSIAHQVLYLLAKLNSTRKIVEAVFDRSATDWESVALNDAPSDRRSLRAAVQAMHAVLPNLGLPVSADVSLASLRDEAWRQIEVDLLAYKQSPN
;
A
#
# COMPACT_ATOMS: atom_id res chain seq x y z
N MET A 1 -26.15 15.13 94.76
CA MET A 1 -25.24 13.97 94.74
C MET A 1 -24.86 13.75 93.30
N ALA A 2 -23.56 13.77 93.05
CA ALA A 2 -22.94 13.60 91.76
C ALA A 2 -23.17 12.17 91.23
N ASP A 3 -23.18 12.05 89.91
CA ASP A 3 -22.69 10.96 89.06
C ASP A 3 -23.18 11.31 87.62
N ASP A 4 -22.53 11.00 86.52
CA ASP A 4 -21.13 10.94 86.12
C ASP A 4 -21.16 10.96 84.57
N TYR A 5 -20.02 11.24 83.94
CA TYR A 5 -19.76 11.46 82.50
C TYR A 5 -20.38 10.49 81.46
N VAL A 6 -20.58 10.97 80.21
CA VAL A 6 -19.75 10.67 79.00
C VAL A 6 -20.37 11.31 77.73
N GLU A 7 -19.51 11.98 76.95
CA GLU A 7 -19.73 12.58 75.61
C GLU A 7 -20.11 11.57 74.51
N ILE A 8 -20.70 12.03 73.39
CA ILE A 8 -20.25 11.78 72.00
C ILE A 8 -21.02 12.68 71.01
N ASN A 9 -20.26 13.61 70.41
CA ASN A 9 -20.23 14.14 69.05
C ASN A 9 -21.48 14.28 68.15
N GLN A 10 -21.71 15.55 67.81
CA GLN A 10 -21.70 16.16 66.47
C GLN A 10 -22.61 15.58 65.38
N VAL A 11 -23.58 16.43 65.05
CA VAL A 11 -24.56 16.38 63.97
C VAL A 11 -23.87 16.35 62.60
N ALA A 12 -24.41 15.48 61.75
CA ALA A 12 -23.97 15.17 60.41
C ALA A 12 -23.90 16.38 59.46
N SER A 13 -22.72 16.55 58.84
CA SER A 13 -22.55 17.31 57.60
C SER A 13 -23.14 16.50 56.44
N GLY A 14 -24.31 16.94 55.94
CA GLY A 14 -24.87 16.45 54.69
C GLY A 14 -24.09 16.97 53.47
N PRO A 15 -24.03 16.22 52.36
CA PRO A 15 -23.24 16.60 51.19
C PRO A 15 -23.90 17.75 50.41
N THR A 16 -23.04 18.64 49.93
CA THR A 16 -23.29 19.78 49.04
C THR A 16 -23.89 19.30 47.70
N PRO A 17 -24.88 20.01 47.10
CA PRO A 17 -25.41 19.63 45.80
C PRO A 17 -24.37 19.87 44.69
N GLU A 18 -24.06 18.81 43.93
CA GLU A 18 -23.25 18.85 42.72
C GLU A 18 -23.86 19.79 41.68
N VAL A 19 -23.04 20.72 41.19
CA VAL A 19 -23.31 21.52 40.00
C VAL A 19 -23.41 20.57 38.78
N PRO A 20 -24.49 20.60 37.99
CA PRO A 20 -24.55 19.80 36.76
C PRO A 20 -23.47 20.28 35.79
N ARG A 21 -22.53 19.38 35.44
CA ARG A 21 -21.59 19.60 34.33
C ARG A 21 -22.40 19.85 33.05
N GLN A 22 -22.09 20.95 32.36
CA GLN A 22 -22.57 21.21 31.01
C GLN A 22 -22.28 19.99 30.11
N PRO A 23 -23.23 19.58 29.25
CA PRO A 23 -22.94 18.59 28.22
C PRO A 23 -21.94 19.20 27.24
N GLU A 24 -20.79 18.54 27.06
CA GLU A 24 -19.85 18.84 25.98
C GLU A 24 -20.62 18.86 24.66
N SER A 25 -20.50 19.95 23.90
CA SER A 25 -21.28 20.14 22.68
C SER A 25 -21.00 19.02 21.69
N ALA A 26 -22.02 18.65 20.91
CA ALA A 26 -21.88 17.68 19.81
C ALA A 26 -20.77 18.07 18.81
N GLU A 27 -20.42 19.36 18.72
CA GLU A 27 -19.30 19.86 17.94
C GLU A 27 -17.94 19.36 18.46
N SER A 28 -17.79 19.11 19.77
CA SER A 28 -16.57 18.53 20.37
C SER A 28 -16.37 17.05 19.96
N ALA A 29 -17.47 16.28 19.91
CA ALA A 29 -17.42 14.89 19.45
C ALA A 29 -17.18 14.80 17.92
N VAL A 30 -17.74 15.72 17.13
CA VAL A 30 -17.47 15.84 15.69
C VAL A 30 -16.03 16.29 15.44
N ALA A 31 -15.51 17.24 16.24
CA ALA A 31 -14.11 17.65 16.18
C ALA A 31 -13.16 16.51 16.57
N ALA A 32 -13.50 15.69 17.57
CA ALA A 32 -12.71 14.52 17.94
C ALA A 32 -12.75 13.42 16.85
N ALA A 33 -13.91 13.12 16.27
CA ALA A 33 -14.03 12.14 15.18
C ALA A 33 -13.33 12.60 13.90
N THR A 34 -13.41 13.91 13.58
CA THR A 34 -12.71 14.52 12.44
C THR A 34 -11.21 14.62 12.70
N ALA A 35 -10.79 14.89 13.94
CA ALA A 35 -9.38 14.90 14.33
C ALA A 35 -8.77 13.49 14.32
N ILE A 36 -9.54 12.43 14.63
CA ILE A 36 -9.08 11.04 14.49
C ILE A 36 -8.93 10.67 13.01
N ALA A 37 -9.89 11.06 12.15
CA ALA A 37 -9.82 10.83 10.71
C ALA A 37 -8.71 11.67 10.02
N GLN A 38 -8.44 12.89 10.49
CA GLN A 38 -7.36 13.75 9.98
C GLN A 38 -5.99 13.40 10.57
N ALA A 39 -5.93 12.90 11.80
CA ALA A 39 -4.71 12.37 12.39
C ALA A 39 -4.24 11.14 11.61
N GLU A 40 -5.12 10.29 11.07
CA GLU A 40 -4.68 9.19 10.18
C GLU A 40 -4.20 9.66 8.79
N HIS A 41 -4.66 10.82 8.33
CA HIS A 41 -4.16 11.42 7.10
C HIS A 41 -2.77 12.07 7.25
N THR A 42 -2.32 12.33 8.48
CA THR A 42 -1.08 13.10 8.75
C THR A 42 -0.07 12.38 9.66
N HIS A 43 -0.53 11.45 10.49
CA HIS A 43 0.27 10.69 11.45
C HIS A 43 -0.27 9.26 11.58
N GLY A 44 0.30 8.35 10.78
CA GLY A 44 0.21 6.93 11.07
C GLY A 44 0.65 6.66 12.51
N LEU A 45 -0.23 6.09 13.30
CA LEU A 45 0.01 5.75 14.71
C LEU A 45 1.25 4.86 14.84
N ASN A 46 2.23 5.36 15.60
CA ASN A 46 3.46 4.74 16.10
C ASN A 46 4.08 3.62 15.24
N PRO A 47 4.96 3.99 14.29
CA PRO A 47 5.92 3.05 13.74
C PRO A 47 7.06 2.86 14.75
N THR A 48 7.37 1.62 15.07
CA THR A 48 8.72 1.28 15.49
C THR A 48 9.64 1.62 14.30
N SER A 49 10.26 2.80 14.33
CA SER A 49 11.03 3.43 13.22
C SER A 49 10.20 4.03 12.06
N PRO A 50 10.05 5.37 11.98
CA PRO A 50 9.36 6.06 10.89
C PRO A 50 9.99 5.90 9.49
N ASP A 51 11.26 5.52 9.41
CA ASP A 51 12.03 5.56 8.15
C ASP A 51 11.83 4.35 7.23
N ASP A 52 11.25 3.25 7.73
CA ASP A 52 11.12 2.02 6.93
C ASP A 52 9.78 1.88 6.20
N PHE A 53 8.74 2.58 6.65
CA PHE A 53 7.35 2.32 6.20
C PHE A 53 6.88 3.21 5.05
N GLN A 54 7.51 4.37 4.81
CA GLN A 54 7.13 5.28 3.72
C GLN A 54 7.59 4.79 2.33
N ASN A 55 8.46 3.78 2.25
CA ASN A 55 9.08 3.35 0.99
C ASN A 55 8.51 2.04 0.39
N CYS A 56 7.45 1.47 0.96
CA CYS A 56 6.83 0.28 0.40
C CYS A 56 5.97 0.63 -0.83
N ARG A 57 6.52 0.50 -2.05
CA ARG A 57 5.81 0.69 -3.36
C ARG A 57 4.70 -0.34 -3.64
N CYS A 58 4.41 -1.13 -2.63
CA CYS A 58 3.51 -2.25 -2.58
C CYS A 58 2.06 -1.81 -2.83
N TRP A 59 1.74 -0.56 -2.44
CA TRP A 59 0.37 -0.04 -2.50
C TRP A 59 -0.05 0.59 -3.83
N SER A 60 0.88 1.00 -4.71
CA SER A 60 0.50 1.66 -5.98
C SER A 60 -0.06 0.71 -7.03
N HIS A 61 0.02 -0.62 -6.81
CA HIS A 61 -0.25 -1.64 -7.84
C HIS A 61 -1.36 -2.65 -7.50
N PHE A 62 -2.22 -2.42 -6.50
CA PHE A 62 -3.30 -3.37 -6.14
C PHE A 62 -4.14 -3.84 -7.32
N LYS A 63 -4.43 -2.92 -8.23
CA LYS A 63 -5.34 -3.19 -9.34
C LYS A 63 -4.78 -4.28 -10.26
N THR A 64 -3.50 -4.19 -10.60
CA THR A 64 -2.79 -5.18 -11.42
C THR A 64 -2.36 -6.40 -10.61
N ALA A 65 -2.17 -6.25 -9.29
CA ALA A 65 -1.80 -7.33 -8.40
C ALA A 65 -2.96 -8.33 -8.21
N LEU A 66 -4.22 -7.91 -8.33
CA LEU A 66 -5.39 -8.79 -8.19
C LEU A 66 -5.77 -9.53 -9.48
N ASP A 67 -5.23 -9.15 -10.64
CA ASP A 67 -5.49 -9.82 -11.91
C ASP A 67 -5.05 -11.28 -11.89
N ARG A 68 -5.80 -12.19 -12.55
CA ARG A 68 -5.42 -13.60 -12.61
C ARG A 68 -3.98 -13.73 -13.13
N PRO A 69 -3.13 -14.54 -12.48
CA PRO A 69 -1.78 -14.76 -12.98
C PRO A 69 -1.89 -15.28 -14.42
N ALA A 70 -1.14 -14.67 -15.33
CA ALA A 70 -0.97 -15.22 -16.67
C ALA A 70 -0.40 -16.65 -16.52
N THR A 71 -0.79 -17.55 -17.43
CA THR A 71 -0.14 -18.87 -17.46
C THR A 71 1.37 -18.68 -17.64
N LEU A 72 2.17 -19.53 -17.00
CA LEU A 72 3.63 -19.41 -17.04
C LEU A 72 4.17 -19.29 -18.47
N ASP A 73 3.59 -20.03 -19.40
CA ASP A 73 3.94 -19.96 -20.82
C ASP A 73 3.65 -18.59 -21.43
N GLN A 74 2.44 -18.06 -21.25
CA GLN A 74 2.09 -16.72 -21.75
C GLN A 74 2.94 -15.61 -21.12
N ALA A 75 3.31 -15.78 -19.85
CA ALA A 75 4.13 -14.81 -19.12
C ALA A 75 5.60 -14.83 -19.58
N LEU A 76 6.13 -15.99 -19.95
CA LEU A 76 7.52 -16.17 -20.36
C LEU A 76 7.75 -16.11 -21.86
N ASP A 77 6.73 -16.21 -22.71
CA ASP A 77 6.90 -16.13 -24.16
C ASP A 77 7.65 -14.88 -24.65
N PRO A 78 7.35 -13.66 -24.15
CA PRO A 78 8.14 -12.47 -24.52
C PRO A 78 9.59 -12.56 -24.05
N VAL A 79 9.82 -13.17 -22.87
CA VAL A 79 11.16 -13.43 -22.32
C VAL A 79 11.93 -14.39 -23.23
N ARG A 80 11.31 -15.50 -23.62
CA ARG A 80 11.89 -16.54 -24.48
C ARG A 80 12.34 -15.96 -25.81
N GLY A 81 11.48 -15.18 -26.48
CA GLY A 81 11.76 -14.58 -27.77
C GLY A 81 12.94 -13.61 -27.71
N SER A 82 12.89 -12.64 -26.79
CA SER A 82 13.92 -11.61 -26.64
C SER A 82 15.26 -12.17 -26.17
N TYR A 83 15.24 -13.10 -25.20
CA TYR A 83 16.45 -13.73 -24.69
C TYR A 83 17.15 -14.60 -25.75
N LYS A 84 16.37 -15.38 -26.51
CA LYS A 84 16.91 -16.16 -27.63
C LYS A 84 17.51 -15.27 -28.71
N GLN A 85 16.82 -14.19 -29.09
CA GLN A 85 17.34 -13.25 -30.09
C GLN A 85 18.66 -12.61 -29.63
N SER A 86 18.79 -12.29 -28.35
CA SER A 86 20.02 -11.76 -27.77
C SER A 86 21.17 -12.76 -27.89
N LEU A 87 20.94 -14.04 -27.60
CA LEU A 87 21.93 -15.11 -27.77
C LEU A 87 22.36 -15.31 -29.23
N VAL A 88 21.43 -15.21 -30.18
CA VAL A 88 21.75 -15.27 -31.62
C VAL A 88 22.68 -14.11 -32.02
N ARG A 89 22.42 -12.90 -31.51
CA ARG A 89 23.27 -11.72 -31.76
C ARG A 89 24.65 -11.88 -31.13
N ILE A 90 24.71 -12.37 -29.89
CA ILE A 90 25.96 -12.67 -29.18
C ILE A 90 26.78 -13.68 -29.99
N ARG A 91 26.16 -14.78 -30.41
CA ARG A 91 26.82 -15.81 -31.23
C ARG A 91 27.38 -15.22 -32.51
N SER A 92 26.56 -14.46 -33.23
CA SER A 92 26.97 -13.85 -34.52
C SER A 92 28.21 -12.96 -34.33
N LYS A 93 28.23 -12.13 -33.28
CA LYS A 93 29.39 -11.28 -32.95
C LYS A 93 30.63 -12.09 -32.58
N ILE A 94 30.49 -13.14 -31.76
CA ILE A 94 31.62 -13.99 -31.35
C ILE A 94 32.20 -14.73 -32.56
N ILE A 95 31.35 -15.23 -33.47
CA ILE A 95 31.80 -15.89 -34.70
C ILE A 95 32.55 -14.90 -35.59
N CYS A 96 32.02 -13.69 -35.81
CA CYS A 96 32.73 -12.67 -36.59
C CYS A 96 34.12 -12.36 -36.02
N ILE A 97 34.23 -12.18 -34.69
CA ILE A 97 35.53 -11.93 -34.04
C ILE A 97 36.48 -13.13 -34.23
N ALA A 98 35.97 -14.35 -34.13
CA ALA A 98 36.78 -15.56 -34.30
C ALA A 98 37.23 -15.77 -35.76
N ASP A 99 36.38 -15.46 -36.73
CA ASP A 99 36.73 -15.52 -38.15
C ASP A 99 37.83 -14.49 -38.47
N ASP A 100 37.73 -13.28 -37.93
CA ASP A 100 38.77 -12.25 -38.04
C ASP A 100 40.12 -12.73 -37.48
N ILE A 101 40.12 -13.40 -36.33
CA ILE A 101 41.32 -13.99 -35.71
C ILE A 101 41.95 -15.08 -36.59
N LEU A 102 41.13 -15.91 -37.24
CA LEU A 102 41.63 -17.00 -38.10
C LEU A 102 42.24 -16.46 -39.41
N HIS A 103 41.69 -15.36 -39.93
CA HIS A 103 42.12 -14.75 -41.21
C HIS A 103 43.27 -13.76 -41.09
N GLU A 104 43.66 -13.35 -39.87
CA GLU A 104 44.83 -12.51 -39.60
C GLU A 104 46.17 -13.22 -39.88
N SER A 105 46.17 -14.53 -40.10
CA SER A 105 47.37 -15.34 -40.40
C SER A 105 47.91 -15.24 -41.84
N SER A 106 47.34 -14.35 -42.67
CA SER A 106 47.78 -14.10 -44.06
C SER A 106 48.74 -12.91 -44.13
N ASP A 107 49.81 -12.99 -44.94
CA ASP A 107 50.89 -11.98 -45.09
C ASP A 107 50.42 -10.54 -45.40
N GLN A 108 49.16 -10.34 -45.80
CA GLN A 108 48.54 -9.03 -46.03
C GLN A 108 48.04 -8.35 -44.73
N ALA A 109 47.80 -9.11 -43.65
CA ALA A 109 47.18 -8.63 -42.40
C ALA A 109 48.15 -7.89 -41.46
N ALA A 110 49.46 -8.07 -41.62
CA ALA A 110 50.46 -7.44 -40.73
C ALA A 110 50.50 -5.90 -40.83
N ARG A 111 50.06 -5.30 -41.95
CA ARG A 111 50.00 -3.83 -42.13
C ARG A 111 48.72 -3.22 -41.56
N ASP A 112 47.64 -4.01 -41.46
CA ASP A 112 46.33 -3.57 -40.97
C ASP A 112 46.00 -4.12 -39.57
N SER A 113 46.98 -4.76 -38.91
CA SER A 113 46.79 -5.46 -37.64
C SER A 113 46.29 -4.54 -36.51
N GLU A 114 46.75 -3.29 -36.46
CA GLU A 114 46.26 -2.32 -35.47
C GLU A 114 44.80 -1.90 -35.74
N VAL A 115 44.42 -1.71 -37.01
CA VAL A 115 43.05 -1.40 -37.41
C VAL A 115 42.11 -2.57 -37.12
N LEU A 116 42.55 -3.80 -37.40
CA LEU A 116 41.82 -5.04 -37.11
C LEU A 116 41.71 -5.30 -35.60
N ALA A 117 42.77 -5.03 -34.83
CA ALA A 117 42.74 -5.11 -33.36
C ALA A 117 41.75 -4.09 -32.77
N LEU A 118 41.72 -2.87 -33.30
CA LEU A 118 40.77 -1.83 -32.88
C LEU A 118 39.33 -2.20 -33.26
N ALA A 119 39.10 -2.76 -34.44
CA ALA A 119 37.80 -3.29 -34.87
C ALA A 119 37.31 -4.44 -33.97
N ARG A 120 38.20 -5.37 -33.58
CA ARG A 120 37.90 -6.44 -32.63
C ARG A 120 37.57 -5.91 -31.24
N ARG A 121 38.33 -4.94 -30.73
CA ARG A 121 38.02 -4.26 -29.46
C ARG A 121 36.66 -3.58 -29.49
N ASN A 122 36.31 -2.89 -30.57
CA ASN A 122 34.99 -2.28 -30.76
C ASN A 122 33.87 -3.33 -30.82
N SER A 123 34.13 -4.47 -31.46
CA SER A 123 33.19 -5.60 -31.50
C SER A 123 33.00 -6.23 -30.12
N LEU A 124 34.07 -6.40 -29.33
CA LEU A 124 34.00 -6.86 -27.93
C LEU A 124 33.23 -5.88 -27.04
N LEU A 125 33.49 -4.58 -27.19
CA LEU A 125 32.74 -3.52 -26.52
C LEU A 125 31.25 -3.56 -26.83
N SER A 126 30.91 -3.87 -28.08
CA SER A 126 29.52 -3.99 -28.50
C SER A 126 28.81 -5.26 -28.00
N LEU A 127 29.53 -6.25 -27.47
CA LEU A 127 28.92 -7.43 -26.84
C LEU A 127 28.30 -7.08 -25.48
N TRP A 128 28.95 -6.21 -24.71
CA TRP A 128 28.46 -5.78 -23.40
C TRP A 128 26.99 -5.32 -23.39
N PRO A 129 26.58 -4.33 -24.20
CA PRO A 129 25.19 -3.87 -24.20
C PRO A 129 24.24 -4.96 -24.69
N VAL A 130 24.66 -5.83 -25.62
CA VAL A 130 23.80 -6.91 -26.12
C VAL A 130 23.55 -7.97 -25.04
N MET A 131 24.58 -8.33 -24.26
CA MET A 131 24.44 -9.29 -23.16
C MET A 131 23.60 -8.72 -22.01
N THR A 132 23.86 -7.47 -21.61
CA THR A 132 23.15 -6.82 -20.52
C THR A 132 21.70 -6.48 -20.89
N GLU A 133 21.44 -5.97 -22.09
CA GLU A 133 20.08 -5.66 -22.58
C GLU A 133 19.18 -6.91 -22.59
N GLY A 134 19.69 -8.04 -23.08
CA GLY A 134 18.93 -9.30 -23.11
C GLY A 134 18.56 -9.79 -21.71
N ILE A 135 19.47 -9.66 -20.74
CA ILE A 135 19.22 -10.04 -19.34
C ILE A 135 18.27 -9.03 -18.67
N ASP A 136 18.50 -7.74 -18.84
CA ASP A 136 17.69 -6.68 -18.23
C ASP A 136 16.27 -6.63 -18.79
N HIS A 137 16.10 -6.94 -20.08
CA HIS A 137 14.78 -7.11 -20.66
C HIS A 137 14.07 -8.31 -20.03
N ALA A 138 14.72 -9.48 -19.96
CA ALA A 138 14.15 -10.67 -19.34
C ALA A 138 13.74 -10.42 -17.88
N ILE A 139 14.61 -9.79 -17.10
CA ILE A 139 14.35 -9.40 -15.72
C ILE A 139 13.14 -8.45 -15.63
N ARG A 140 13.09 -7.38 -16.44
CA ARG A 140 11.98 -6.41 -16.44
C ARG A 140 10.65 -7.05 -16.83
N THR A 141 10.66 -7.93 -17.83
CA THR A 141 9.46 -8.64 -18.25
C THR A 141 8.95 -9.57 -17.15
N ILE A 142 9.84 -10.29 -16.46
CA ILE A 142 9.46 -11.10 -15.28
C ILE A 142 8.85 -10.22 -14.18
N TYR A 143 9.46 -9.08 -13.88
CA TYR A 143 8.92 -8.10 -12.91
C TYR A 143 7.53 -7.58 -13.28
N SER A 144 7.20 -7.54 -14.57
CA SER A 144 5.92 -7.04 -15.06
C SER A 144 4.81 -8.10 -15.11
N ILE A 145 5.09 -9.37 -14.77
CA ILE A 145 4.09 -10.45 -14.82
C ILE A 145 2.99 -10.15 -13.77
N PRO A 146 1.73 -9.90 -14.21
CA PRO A 146 0.65 -9.58 -13.29
C PRO A 146 0.38 -10.73 -12.32
N GLY A 147 0.15 -10.39 -11.05
CA GLY A 147 -0.33 -11.34 -10.06
C GLY A 147 0.65 -12.46 -9.68
N LEU A 148 1.93 -12.41 -10.10
CA LEU A 148 2.93 -13.43 -9.78
C LEU A 148 3.92 -13.03 -8.69
N PHE A 149 4.10 -11.72 -8.46
CA PHE A 149 5.00 -11.17 -7.44
C PHE A 149 4.32 -10.14 -6.57
N ILE A 150 3.87 -10.56 -5.39
CA ILE A 150 3.39 -9.66 -4.34
C ILE A 150 4.13 -10.04 -3.04
N PRO A 151 4.95 -9.14 -2.46
CA PRO A 151 5.36 -7.83 -2.98
C PRO A 151 6.21 -7.93 -4.25
N GLN A 152 6.44 -6.78 -4.91
CA GLN A 152 7.42 -6.71 -5.99
C GLN A 152 8.81 -7.10 -5.45
N PRO A 153 9.67 -7.78 -6.23
CA PRO A 153 10.97 -8.25 -5.75
C PRO A 153 12.00 -7.13 -5.48
N ASP A 154 11.73 -5.88 -5.85
CA ASP A 154 12.50 -4.69 -5.44
C ASP A 154 12.06 -4.14 -4.06
N CYS A 155 11.05 -4.75 -3.43
CA CYS A 155 10.62 -4.37 -2.10
C CYS A 155 11.66 -4.73 -1.04
N LYS A 156 11.86 -3.81 -0.09
CA LYS A 156 12.73 -4.00 1.08
C LYS A 156 12.25 -5.13 2.00
N HIS A 157 10.94 -5.40 2.04
CA HIS A 157 10.35 -6.40 2.92
C HIS A 157 10.22 -7.76 2.23
N THR A 158 10.48 -8.83 2.99
CA THR A 158 10.23 -10.20 2.54
C THR A 158 8.73 -10.45 2.34
N VAL A 159 8.37 -11.47 1.55
CA VAL A 159 6.97 -11.91 1.38
C VAL A 159 6.28 -12.17 2.73
N LYS A 160 6.99 -12.81 3.68
CA LYS A 160 6.50 -13.05 5.04
C LYS A 160 6.31 -11.76 5.84
N GLY A 161 7.26 -10.82 5.74
CA GLY A 161 7.13 -9.50 6.38
C GLY A 161 5.92 -8.73 5.83
N HIS A 162 5.69 -8.82 4.53
CA HIS A 162 4.52 -8.28 3.87
C HIS A 162 3.20 -8.85 4.38
N LEU A 163 3.12 -10.17 4.47
CA LEU A 163 1.93 -10.85 4.96
C LEU A 163 1.61 -10.42 6.39
N ALA A 164 2.62 -10.35 7.26
CA ALA A 164 2.44 -9.90 8.64
C ALA A 164 1.88 -8.47 8.72
N ILE A 165 2.44 -7.53 7.95
CA ILE A 165 1.96 -6.14 7.91
C ILE A 165 0.52 -6.06 7.41
N LEU A 166 0.16 -6.82 6.36
CA LEU A 166 -1.20 -6.78 5.81
C LEU A 166 -2.23 -7.37 6.78
N ILE A 167 -1.86 -8.44 7.50
CA ILE A 167 -2.70 -9.03 8.55
C ILE A 167 -2.94 -8.03 9.69
N GLU A 168 -1.87 -7.40 10.20
CA GLU A 168 -1.97 -6.37 11.24
C GLU A 168 -2.89 -5.21 10.81
N ARG A 169 -2.83 -4.82 9.54
CA ARG A 169 -3.70 -3.78 8.99
C ARG A 169 -5.16 -4.22 8.85
N ASP A 170 -5.45 -5.47 8.47
CA ASP A 170 -6.84 -5.97 8.46
C ASP A 170 -7.42 -6.06 9.87
N GLU A 171 -6.59 -6.38 10.86
CA GLU A 171 -6.98 -6.38 12.27
C GLU A 171 -7.28 -4.97 12.77
N SER A 172 -6.39 -4.01 12.49
CA SER A 172 -6.58 -2.59 12.81
C SER A 172 -7.85 -2.02 12.18
N LEU A 173 -8.07 -2.24 10.88
CA LEU A 173 -9.31 -1.87 10.20
C LEU A 173 -10.53 -2.60 10.77
N GLY A 174 -10.35 -3.82 11.28
CA GLY A 174 -11.38 -4.56 11.99
C GLY A 174 -11.81 -3.91 13.31
N ASN A 175 -10.85 -3.35 14.05
CA ASN A 175 -11.13 -2.60 15.27
C ASN A 175 -11.84 -1.28 14.96
N ILE A 176 -11.38 -0.54 13.94
CA ILE A 176 -12.05 0.68 13.46
C ILE A 176 -13.48 0.39 13.02
N TYR A 177 -13.69 -0.68 12.24
CA TYR A 177 -15.03 -1.09 11.80
C TYR A 177 -15.97 -1.39 12.97
N LYS A 178 -15.49 -2.10 14.01
CA LYS A 178 -16.27 -2.37 15.22
C LYS A 178 -16.63 -1.08 15.95
N PHE A 179 -15.65 -0.20 16.14
CA PHE A 179 -15.85 1.10 16.77
C PHE A 179 -16.90 1.94 16.02
N LEU A 180 -16.76 2.10 14.70
CA LEU A 180 -17.74 2.83 13.88
C LEU A 180 -19.14 2.24 13.97
N LYS A 181 -19.27 0.91 14.00
CA LYS A 181 -20.56 0.25 14.18
C LYS A 181 -21.17 0.49 15.57
N GLU A 182 -20.36 0.55 16.61
CA GLU A 182 -20.81 0.90 17.96
C GLU A 182 -21.25 2.37 18.02
N THR A 183 -20.47 3.29 17.46
CA THR A 183 -20.83 4.70 17.35
C THR A 183 -22.11 4.91 16.55
N LEU A 184 -22.31 4.16 15.47
CA LEU A 184 -23.57 4.22 14.69
C LEU A 184 -24.78 3.79 15.54
N LYS A 185 -24.64 2.73 16.36
CA LYS A 185 -25.71 2.30 17.29
C LYS A 185 -26.00 3.37 18.33
N GLU A 186 -24.98 4.06 18.84
CA GLU A 186 -25.16 5.16 19.79
C GLU A 186 -25.84 6.37 19.14
N ALA A 187 -25.43 6.74 17.93
CA ALA A 187 -26.07 7.79 17.14
C ALA A 187 -27.56 7.47 16.88
N GLN A 188 -27.89 6.21 16.56
CA GLN A 188 -29.28 5.76 16.42
C GLN A 188 -30.09 5.89 17.72
N LYS A 189 -29.47 5.60 18.88
CA LYS A 189 -30.14 5.82 20.18
C LYS A 189 -30.37 7.30 20.45
N LEU A 190 -29.40 8.16 20.13
CA LEU A 190 -29.53 9.62 20.25
C LEU A 190 -30.67 10.13 19.35
N GLN A 191 -30.78 9.62 18.12
CA GLN A 191 -31.87 9.93 17.20
C GLN A 191 -33.23 9.53 17.80
N ALA A 192 -33.36 8.32 18.34
CA ALA A 192 -34.60 7.86 18.98
C ALA A 192 -34.97 8.69 20.24
N MET A 193 -33.99 9.13 21.02
CA MET A 193 -34.23 10.04 22.15
C MET A 193 -34.64 11.43 21.68
N ARG A 194 -34.01 11.93 20.61
CA ARG A 194 -34.39 13.16 19.93
C ARG A 194 -35.83 13.12 19.44
N ASP A 195 -36.25 12.05 18.77
CA ASP A 195 -37.62 11.95 18.27
C ASP A 195 -38.65 12.03 19.40
N LYS A 196 -38.36 11.39 20.55
CA LYS A 196 -39.18 11.51 21.76
C LYS A 196 -39.21 12.93 22.33
N LEU A 197 -38.07 13.63 22.32
CA LEU A 197 -37.97 14.99 22.83
C LEU A 197 -38.70 15.99 21.93
N VAL A 198 -38.56 15.86 20.61
CA VAL A 198 -39.32 16.64 19.62
C VAL A 198 -40.82 16.40 19.79
N GLU A 199 -41.26 15.15 19.99
CA GLU A 199 -42.66 14.83 20.23
C GLU A 199 -43.18 15.48 21.53
N ALA A 200 -42.40 15.41 22.61
CA ALA A 200 -42.75 16.04 23.88
C ALA A 200 -42.83 17.57 23.76
N HIS A 201 -41.86 18.18 23.08
CA HIS A 201 -41.83 19.63 22.83
C HIS A 201 -43.02 20.09 21.99
N ASN A 202 -43.34 19.37 20.91
CA ASN A 202 -44.52 19.65 20.09
C ASN A 202 -45.83 19.57 20.89
N LYS A 203 -45.93 18.63 21.84
CA LYS A 203 -47.09 18.55 22.76
C LYS A 203 -47.16 19.78 23.68
N ILE A 204 -46.03 20.23 24.22
CA ILE A 204 -45.96 21.43 25.07
C ILE A 204 -46.31 22.69 24.28
N MET A 205 -45.75 22.86 23.07
CA MET A 205 -46.04 24.00 22.20
C MET A 205 -47.52 24.07 21.81
N ARG A 206 -48.14 22.92 21.46
CA ARG A 206 -49.60 22.86 21.23
C ARG A 206 -50.39 23.31 22.46
N ARG A 207 -50.02 22.85 23.67
CA ARG A 207 -50.66 23.27 24.91
C ARG A 207 -50.50 24.78 25.16
N ARG A 208 -49.31 25.33 24.93
CA ARG A 208 -49.04 26.78 25.03
C ARG A 208 -49.87 27.59 24.03
N ALA A 209 -49.96 27.14 22.79
CA ALA A 209 -50.77 27.81 21.76
C ALA A 209 -52.25 27.83 22.13
N ILE A 210 -52.80 26.71 22.62
CA ILE A 210 -54.18 26.63 23.12
C ILE A 210 -54.37 27.60 24.29
N LEU A 211 -53.44 27.61 25.24
CA LEU A 211 -53.48 28.49 26.41
C LEU A 211 -53.45 29.97 26.02
N SER A 212 -52.58 30.34 25.07
CA SER A 212 -52.55 31.69 24.52
C SER A 212 -53.85 32.05 23.80
N ALA A 213 -54.43 31.12 23.03
CA ALA A 213 -55.70 31.34 22.36
C ALA A 213 -56.85 31.55 23.37
N VAL A 214 -56.88 30.77 24.46
CA VAL A 214 -57.84 30.93 25.56
C VAL A 214 -57.66 32.28 26.25
N ARG A 215 -56.41 32.70 26.53
CA ARG A 215 -56.10 34.04 27.06
C ARG A 215 -56.59 35.15 26.15
N SER A 216 -56.27 35.08 24.87
CA SER A 216 -56.71 36.06 23.88
C SER A 216 -58.24 36.09 23.76
N ALA A 217 -58.90 34.93 23.75
CA ALA A 217 -60.35 34.84 23.72
C ALA A 217 -61.01 35.42 24.99
N SER A 218 -60.42 35.21 26.17
CA SER A 218 -60.88 35.83 27.42
C SER A 218 -60.84 37.35 27.35
N VAL A 219 -59.74 37.91 26.83
CA VAL A 219 -59.56 39.36 26.69
C VAL A 219 -60.53 39.96 25.67
N ILE A 220 -60.74 39.29 24.53
CA ILE A 220 -61.64 39.77 23.48
C ILE A 220 -63.12 39.67 23.90
N THR A 221 -63.48 38.69 24.73
CA THR A 221 -64.87 38.48 25.17
C THR A 221 -65.28 39.35 26.36
N LEU A 222 -64.33 39.97 27.09
CA LEU A 222 -64.58 40.89 28.20
C LEU A 222 -65.69 41.94 27.94
N PRO A 223 -65.66 42.71 26.83
CA PRO A 223 -66.64 43.78 26.59
C PRO A 223 -68.01 43.31 26.09
N PHE A 224 -68.14 42.07 25.61
CA PHE A 224 -69.36 41.58 24.96
C PHE A 224 -70.09 40.49 25.76
N LEU A 225 -69.35 39.62 26.46
CA LEU A 225 -69.86 38.44 27.17
C LEU A 225 -69.03 38.17 28.44
N PRO A 226 -69.27 38.91 29.55
CA PRO A 226 -68.48 38.83 30.77
C PRO A 226 -68.45 37.43 31.41
N LEU A 227 -69.56 36.69 31.32
CA LEU A 227 -69.67 35.30 31.80
C LEU A 227 -68.77 34.33 31.02
N ALA A 228 -68.63 34.53 29.70
CA ALA A 228 -67.74 33.72 28.88
C ALA A 228 -66.27 34.05 29.18
N SER A 229 -65.95 35.33 29.39
CA SER A 229 -64.61 35.76 29.79
C SER A 229 -64.17 35.17 31.14
N ALA A 230 -65.06 35.13 32.14
CA ALA A 230 -64.78 34.50 33.43
C ALA A 230 -64.51 32.99 33.30
N LEU A 231 -65.26 32.29 32.44
CA LEU A 231 -65.04 30.88 32.11
C LEU A 231 -63.69 30.65 31.44
N PHE A 232 -63.32 31.46 30.43
CA PHE A 232 -62.02 31.36 29.76
C PHE A 232 -60.85 31.68 30.70
N SER A 233 -60.99 32.66 31.59
CA SER A 233 -59.98 32.98 32.62
C SER A 233 -59.82 31.85 33.65
N ALA A 234 -60.91 31.19 34.06
CA ALA A 234 -60.82 30.04 34.96
C ALA A 234 -60.12 28.84 34.30
N ILE A 235 -60.40 28.59 33.01
CA ILE A 235 -59.72 27.58 32.21
C ILE A 235 -58.23 27.92 32.06
N ASP A 236 -57.89 29.19 31.82
CA ASP A 236 -56.50 29.65 31.73
C ASP A 236 -55.74 29.44 33.04
N ILE A 237 -56.31 29.79 34.19
CA ILE A 237 -55.70 29.56 35.51
C ILE A 237 -55.49 28.06 35.75
N GLY A 238 -56.49 27.22 35.45
CA GLY A 238 -56.38 25.76 35.60
C GLY A 238 -55.30 25.16 34.71
N MET A 239 -55.21 25.60 33.44
CA MET A 239 -54.18 25.13 32.52
C MET A 239 -52.79 25.68 32.86
N SER A 240 -52.69 26.92 33.35
CA SER A 240 -51.45 27.57 33.77
C SER A 240 -50.78 26.85 34.94
N VAL A 241 -51.55 26.43 35.95
CA VAL A 241 -51.04 25.65 37.08
C VAL A 241 -50.49 24.29 36.63
N SER A 242 -51.12 23.66 35.63
CA SER A 242 -50.65 22.39 35.06
C SER A 242 -49.39 22.51 34.20
N ASN A 243 -49.14 23.68 33.61
CA ASN A 243 -48.01 23.93 32.71
C ASN A 243 -46.79 24.59 33.40
N GLY A 244 -46.97 25.21 34.57
CA GLY A 244 -45.92 25.95 35.29
C GLY A 244 -44.77 25.11 35.86
N VAL A 245 -44.74 23.79 35.63
CA VAL A 245 -43.72 22.88 36.18
C VAL A 245 -42.67 22.45 35.15
N GLN A 246 -42.81 22.83 33.87
CA GLN A 246 -41.85 22.46 32.81
C GLN A 246 -41.41 23.68 31.97
N GLU A 247 -40.48 24.46 32.51
CA GLU A 247 -39.65 25.36 31.72
C GLU A 247 -38.47 24.58 31.13
N SER A 248 -38.62 24.03 29.92
CA SER A 248 -37.47 23.56 29.14
C SER A 248 -36.97 24.69 28.24
N PHE A 249 -35.76 25.18 28.53
CA PHE A 249 -35.03 26.25 27.85
C PHE A 249 -34.26 25.74 26.61
N VAL A 250 -34.95 25.19 25.61
CA VAL A 250 -34.30 24.87 24.32
C VAL A 250 -35.07 25.57 23.21
N SER A 251 -34.38 26.37 22.41
CA SER A 251 -34.98 27.09 21.28
C SER A 251 -35.31 26.13 20.13
N ASP A 252 -36.34 26.46 19.33
CA ASP A 252 -36.75 25.63 18.17
C ASP A 252 -35.62 25.54 17.13
N GLU A 253 -34.87 26.64 16.90
CA GLU A 253 -33.69 26.64 16.04
C GLU A 253 -32.58 25.70 16.52
N GLU A 254 -32.25 25.67 17.82
CA GLU A 254 -31.23 24.77 18.37
C GLU A 254 -31.64 23.30 18.23
N LEU A 255 -32.93 23.02 18.40
CA LEU A 255 -33.48 21.68 18.21
C LEU A 255 -33.37 21.23 16.74
N VAL A 256 -33.72 22.10 15.79
CA VAL A 256 -33.63 21.83 14.34
C VAL A 256 -32.16 21.69 13.88
N SER A 257 -31.26 22.53 14.39
CA SER A 257 -29.83 22.46 14.07
C SER A 257 -29.19 21.17 14.59
N THR A 258 -29.45 20.82 15.86
CA THR A 258 -28.94 19.58 16.47
C THR A 258 -29.44 18.35 15.73
N THR A 259 -30.65 18.41 15.19
CA THR A 259 -31.24 17.29 14.45
C THR A 259 -30.65 17.06 13.09
N GLN A 260 -30.42 18.13 12.33
CA GLN A 260 -29.68 18.05 11.08
C GLN A 260 -28.25 17.54 11.31
N SER A 261 -27.61 17.94 12.42
CA SER A 261 -26.27 17.46 12.79
C SER A 261 -26.26 15.94 13.04
N VAL A 262 -27.21 15.41 13.82
CA VAL A 262 -27.32 13.95 14.10
C VAL A 262 -27.61 13.15 12.84
N ASP A 263 -28.51 13.63 11.98
CA ASP A 263 -28.84 12.95 10.72
C ASP A 263 -27.61 12.95 9.76
N SER A 264 -26.84 14.04 9.72
CA SER A 264 -25.58 14.11 8.94
C SER A 264 -24.49 13.18 9.49
N LEU A 265 -24.39 13.06 10.82
CA LEU A 265 -23.45 12.17 11.49
C LEU A 265 -23.77 10.71 11.15
N GLN A 266 -25.05 10.33 11.18
CA GLN A 266 -25.48 8.98 10.81
C GLN A 266 -25.13 8.65 9.36
N ALA A 267 -25.44 9.55 8.42
CA ALA A 267 -25.10 9.36 7.00
C ALA A 267 -23.58 9.23 6.79
N THR A 268 -22.79 10.04 7.50
CA THR A 268 -21.33 9.99 7.47
C THR A 268 -20.81 8.66 8.01
N LEU A 269 -21.31 8.20 9.17
CA LEU A 269 -20.91 6.93 9.77
C LEU A 269 -21.22 5.73 8.86
N VAL A 270 -22.39 5.71 8.23
CA VAL A 270 -22.73 4.66 7.25
C VAL A 270 -21.73 4.64 6.11
N THR A 271 -21.43 5.80 5.53
CA THR A 271 -20.47 5.92 4.42
C THR A 271 -19.07 5.48 4.84
N GLN A 272 -18.61 5.85 6.04
CA GLN A 272 -17.30 5.44 6.56
C GLN A 272 -17.23 3.93 6.83
N ILE A 273 -18.30 3.32 7.35
CA ILE A 273 -18.39 1.87 7.54
C ILE A 273 -18.26 1.14 6.21
N GLU A 274 -19.01 1.57 5.18
CA GLU A 274 -18.95 0.99 3.83
C GLU A 274 -17.56 1.14 3.22
N TRP A 275 -16.92 2.30 3.40
CA TRP A 275 -15.57 2.55 2.91
C TRP A 275 -14.53 1.63 3.58
N VAL A 276 -14.53 1.54 4.91
CA VAL A 276 -13.64 0.64 5.67
C VAL A 276 -13.88 -0.81 5.25
N GLU A 277 -15.13 -1.24 5.13
CA GLU A 277 -15.48 -2.59 4.68
C GLU A 277 -14.95 -2.88 3.27
N GLY A 278 -15.09 -1.93 2.35
CA GLY A 278 -14.55 -2.02 1.00
C GLY A 278 -13.02 -2.16 0.96
N ILE A 279 -12.29 -1.47 1.85
CA ILE A 279 -10.84 -1.62 1.97
C ILE A 279 -10.48 -3.00 2.51
N ARG A 280 -11.16 -3.45 3.57
CA ARG A 280 -10.90 -4.77 4.17
C ARG A 280 -11.11 -5.92 3.20
N VAL A 281 -12.15 -5.86 2.37
CA VAL A 281 -12.39 -6.86 1.32
C VAL A 281 -11.19 -6.94 0.36
N LYS A 282 -10.69 -5.78 -0.10
CA LYS A 282 -9.52 -5.73 -1.00
C LYS A 282 -8.25 -6.23 -0.31
N LEU A 283 -8.06 -5.85 0.96
CA LEU A 283 -6.89 -6.25 1.74
C LEU A 283 -6.86 -7.77 1.96
N ARG A 284 -8.00 -8.38 2.32
CA ARG A 284 -8.11 -9.85 2.47
C ARG A 284 -7.91 -10.59 1.16
N ALA A 285 -8.42 -10.05 0.04
CA ALA A 285 -8.15 -10.62 -1.28
C ALA A 285 -6.64 -10.61 -1.60
N LEU A 286 -5.93 -9.55 -1.20
CA LEU A 286 -4.47 -9.49 -1.34
C LEU A 286 -3.76 -10.52 -0.45
N ILE A 287 -4.14 -10.61 0.83
CA ILE A 287 -3.59 -11.58 1.78
C ILE A 287 -3.72 -13.00 1.22
N ALA A 288 -4.94 -13.39 0.82
CA ALA A 288 -5.21 -14.70 0.25
C ALA A 288 -4.36 -14.97 -1.00
N LYS A 289 -4.13 -13.96 -1.83
CA LYS A 289 -3.31 -14.10 -3.03
C LYS A 289 -1.82 -14.25 -2.73
N ILE A 290 -1.29 -13.52 -1.74
CA ILE A 290 0.09 -13.70 -1.28
C ILE A 290 0.26 -15.10 -0.70
N GLU A 291 -0.70 -15.58 0.08
CA GLU A 291 -0.69 -16.93 0.63
C GLU A 291 -0.76 -18.00 -0.47
N GLU A 292 -1.56 -17.79 -1.51
CA GLU A 292 -1.61 -18.64 -2.70
C GLU A 292 -0.24 -18.67 -3.41
N GLN A 293 0.39 -17.51 -3.64
CA GLN A 293 1.72 -17.41 -4.24
C GLN A 293 2.80 -18.11 -3.42
N VAL A 294 2.76 -17.98 -2.10
CA VAL A 294 3.71 -18.67 -1.19
C VAL A 294 3.63 -20.19 -1.35
N ASN A 295 2.48 -20.72 -1.76
CA ASN A 295 2.27 -22.14 -1.99
C ASN A 295 2.32 -22.54 -3.48
N ASP A 296 2.47 -21.57 -4.39
CA ASP A 296 2.43 -21.82 -5.83
C ASP A 296 3.80 -22.27 -6.36
N SER A 297 3.82 -23.47 -6.94
CA SER A 297 5.01 -24.03 -7.61
C SER A 297 5.52 -23.16 -8.76
N ILE A 298 4.63 -22.44 -9.47
CA ILE A 298 4.97 -21.58 -10.59
C ILE A 298 5.75 -20.36 -10.08
N ALA A 299 5.27 -19.72 -9.02
CA ALA A 299 5.97 -18.59 -8.40
C ALA A 299 7.41 -18.95 -8.00
N HIS A 300 7.62 -20.15 -7.44
CA HIS A 300 8.96 -20.65 -7.11
C HIS A 300 9.86 -20.82 -8.34
N GLN A 301 9.32 -21.34 -9.46
CA GLN A 301 10.07 -21.49 -10.71
C GLN A 301 10.50 -20.14 -11.28
N VAL A 302 9.61 -19.13 -11.26
CA VAL A 302 9.96 -17.80 -11.77
C VAL A 302 10.93 -17.08 -10.84
N LEU A 303 10.82 -17.25 -9.52
CA LEU A 303 11.83 -16.74 -8.56
C LEU A 303 13.20 -17.37 -8.79
N TYR A 304 13.26 -18.68 -9.04
CA TYR A 304 14.50 -19.38 -9.39
C TYR A 304 15.10 -18.82 -10.68
N LEU A 305 14.28 -18.64 -11.73
CA LEU A 305 14.70 -18.03 -12.99
C LEU A 305 15.24 -16.61 -12.79
N LEU A 306 14.55 -15.78 -12.00
CA LEU A 306 14.98 -14.42 -11.68
C LEU A 306 16.32 -14.40 -10.93
N ALA A 307 16.51 -15.29 -9.95
CA ALA A 307 17.77 -15.45 -9.24
C ALA A 307 18.90 -15.88 -10.20
N LYS A 308 18.61 -16.78 -11.14
CA LYS A 308 19.57 -17.22 -12.16
C LYS A 308 19.94 -16.10 -13.13
N LEU A 309 18.98 -15.30 -13.57
CA LEU A 309 19.20 -14.12 -14.42
C LEU A 309 20.05 -13.07 -13.69
N ASN A 310 19.74 -12.76 -12.43
CA ASN A 310 20.53 -11.83 -11.61
C ASN A 310 21.97 -12.33 -11.39
N SER A 311 22.15 -13.64 -11.13
CA SER A 311 23.48 -14.23 -11.02
C SER A 311 24.24 -14.15 -12.35
N THR A 312 23.55 -14.38 -13.47
CA THR A 312 24.15 -14.29 -14.81
C THR A 312 24.56 -12.87 -15.13
N ARG A 313 23.70 -11.89 -14.79
CA ARG A 313 23.99 -10.46 -14.91
C ARG A 313 25.29 -10.10 -14.21
N LYS A 314 25.48 -10.51 -12.95
CA LYS A 314 26.72 -10.26 -12.19
C LYS A 314 27.96 -10.84 -12.86
N ILE A 315 27.85 -12.03 -13.47
CA ILE A 315 28.97 -12.66 -14.19
C ILE A 315 29.29 -11.85 -15.44
N VAL A 316 28.28 -11.51 -16.25
CA VAL A 316 28.46 -10.64 -17.42
C VAL A 316 29.09 -9.32 -16.99
N GLU A 317 28.57 -8.69 -15.94
CA GLU A 317 29.08 -7.43 -15.37
C GLU A 317 30.56 -7.48 -15.01
N ALA A 318 30.99 -8.54 -14.34
CA ALA A 318 32.40 -8.74 -13.98
C ALA A 318 33.32 -8.95 -15.19
N VAL A 319 32.83 -9.45 -16.33
CA VAL A 319 33.64 -9.65 -17.54
C VAL A 319 34.05 -8.32 -18.17
N PHE A 320 33.24 -7.27 -18.06
CA PHE A 320 33.52 -5.97 -18.71
C PHE A 320 33.87 -4.85 -17.72
N ASP A 321 33.86 -5.12 -16.41
CA ASP A 321 34.30 -4.17 -15.39
C ASP A 321 35.81 -3.88 -15.50
N ARG A 322 36.14 -2.59 -15.61
CA ARG A 322 37.52 -2.07 -15.66
C ARG A 322 38.09 -1.73 -14.28
N SER A 323 37.23 -1.58 -13.27
CA SER A 323 37.60 -1.10 -11.93
C SER A 323 38.10 -2.20 -10.99
N ALA A 324 38.01 -3.46 -11.39
CA ALA A 324 38.47 -4.59 -10.59
C ALA A 324 40.01 -4.63 -10.53
N THR A 325 40.59 -4.05 -9.48
CA THR A 325 42.02 -3.82 -9.21
C THR A 325 42.94 -5.05 -9.09
N ASP A 326 42.45 -6.27 -9.33
CA ASP A 326 43.22 -7.52 -9.10
C ASP A 326 43.87 -8.11 -10.37
N TRP A 327 43.99 -7.37 -11.47
CA TRP A 327 44.53 -7.91 -12.73
C TRP A 327 46.06 -7.97 -12.79
N GLU A 328 46.78 -7.31 -11.89
CA GLU A 328 48.25 -7.27 -11.87
C GLU A 328 48.92 -8.61 -11.53
N SER A 329 48.16 -9.62 -11.07
CA SER A 329 48.71 -10.93 -10.69
C SER A 329 48.44 -12.06 -11.67
N VAL A 330 47.70 -11.83 -12.76
CA VAL A 330 47.52 -12.85 -13.82
C VAL A 330 48.69 -12.73 -14.78
N ALA A 331 49.80 -13.41 -14.46
CA ALA A 331 50.82 -13.71 -15.45
C ALA A 331 50.15 -14.33 -16.68
N LEU A 332 50.60 -13.97 -17.89
CA LEU A 332 50.12 -14.47 -19.19
C LEU A 332 50.02 -16.01 -19.33
N ASN A 333 50.44 -16.76 -18.31
CA ASN A 333 50.49 -18.22 -18.26
C ASN A 333 49.41 -18.85 -17.35
N ASP A 334 48.73 -18.10 -16.49
CA ASP A 334 47.65 -18.63 -15.66
C ASP A 334 46.29 -18.27 -16.25
N ALA A 335 45.46 -19.30 -16.46
CA ALA A 335 44.13 -19.15 -17.02
C ALA A 335 43.33 -18.13 -16.18
N PRO A 336 42.65 -17.16 -16.81
CA PRO A 336 41.82 -16.21 -16.08
C PRO A 336 40.85 -16.99 -15.21
N SER A 337 40.68 -16.57 -13.94
CA SER A 337 39.76 -17.24 -13.03
C SER A 337 38.42 -17.47 -13.74
N ASP A 338 37.92 -18.70 -13.72
CA ASP A 338 36.81 -19.21 -14.54
C ASP A 338 35.50 -18.39 -14.44
N ARG A 339 35.42 -17.41 -13.54
CA ARG A 339 34.25 -16.53 -13.34
C ARG A 339 34.35 -15.17 -14.03
N ARG A 340 35.49 -14.82 -14.64
CA ARG A 340 35.73 -13.52 -15.30
C ARG A 340 36.05 -13.63 -16.80
N SER A 341 35.85 -14.80 -17.40
CA SER A 341 36.03 -15.02 -18.84
C SER A 341 34.72 -14.75 -19.60
N LEU A 342 34.85 -14.26 -20.84
CA LEU A 342 33.72 -14.13 -21.75
C LEU A 342 33.06 -15.49 -22.00
N ARG A 343 33.86 -16.55 -22.11
CA ARG A 343 33.37 -17.93 -22.21
C ARG A 343 32.42 -18.29 -21.07
N ALA A 344 32.79 -17.98 -19.82
CA ALA A 344 31.96 -18.27 -18.66
C ALA A 344 30.68 -17.42 -18.61
N ALA A 345 30.74 -16.15 -19.02
CA ALA A 345 29.56 -15.31 -19.13
C ALA A 345 28.56 -15.87 -20.17
N VAL A 346 29.05 -16.30 -21.33
CA VAL A 346 28.20 -16.93 -22.35
C VAL A 346 27.64 -18.26 -21.86
N GLN A 347 28.45 -19.11 -21.21
CA GLN A 347 27.96 -20.35 -20.59
C GLN A 347 26.89 -20.09 -19.52
N ALA A 348 27.07 -19.05 -18.69
CA ALA A 348 26.08 -18.65 -17.70
C ALA A 348 24.75 -18.25 -18.35
N MET A 349 24.78 -17.50 -19.46
CA MET A 349 23.58 -17.18 -20.23
C MET A 349 22.94 -18.44 -20.86
N HIS A 350 23.74 -19.36 -21.41
CA HIS A 350 23.23 -20.63 -21.91
C HIS A 350 22.59 -21.49 -20.81
N ALA A 351 23.10 -21.44 -19.58
CA ALA A 351 22.53 -22.17 -18.44
C ALA A 351 21.14 -21.64 -18.02
N VAL A 352 20.70 -20.48 -18.53
CA VAL A 352 19.34 -19.97 -18.34
C VAL A 352 18.35 -20.62 -19.30
N LEU A 353 18.78 -21.08 -20.49
CA LEU A 353 17.90 -21.63 -21.54
C LEU A 353 16.98 -22.76 -21.06
N PRO A 354 17.44 -23.78 -20.31
CA PRO A 354 16.57 -24.84 -19.83
C PRO A 354 15.45 -24.33 -18.92
N ASN A 355 15.73 -23.31 -18.11
CA ASN A 355 14.76 -22.69 -17.20
C ASN A 355 13.70 -21.86 -17.94
N LEU A 356 14.00 -21.44 -19.18
CA LEU A 356 13.06 -20.81 -20.08
C LEU A 356 12.29 -21.83 -20.94
N GLY A 357 12.57 -23.13 -20.82
CA GLY A 357 12.03 -24.16 -21.70
C GLY A 357 12.58 -24.10 -23.13
N LEU A 358 13.72 -23.43 -23.34
CA LEU A 358 14.35 -23.28 -24.64
C LEU A 358 15.42 -24.38 -24.84
N PRO A 359 15.37 -25.15 -25.94
CA PRO A 359 16.45 -26.07 -26.27
C PRO A 359 17.70 -25.28 -26.68
N VAL A 360 18.88 -25.85 -26.42
CA VAL A 360 20.14 -25.32 -26.97
C VAL A 360 20.17 -25.67 -28.46
N SER A 361 19.71 -24.73 -29.30
CA SER A 361 19.67 -24.90 -30.75
C SER A 361 20.97 -24.46 -31.43
N ALA A 362 21.19 -24.92 -32.67
CA ALA A 362 22.43 -24.66 -33.41
C ALA A 362 22.66 -23.15 -33.71
N ASP A 363 21.58 -22.37 -33.76
CA ASP A 363 21.56 -20.91 -33.94
C ASP A 363 22.11 -20.12 -32.74
N VAL A 364 22.27 -20.75 -31.57
CA VAL A 364 22.90 -20.17 -30.37
C VAL A 364 24.16 -20.90 -29.95
N SER A 365 24.41 -22.12 -30.47
CA SER A 365 25.59 -22.91 -30.12
C SER A 365 26.90 -22.30 -30.60
N LEU A 366 27.90 -22.29 -29.72
CA LEU A 366 29.29 -21.92 -29.97
C LEU A 366 30.25 -23.12 -29.94
N ALA A 367 29.72 -24.35 -29.96
CA ALA A 367 30.52 -25.57 -29.91
C ALA A 367 31.49 -25.73 -31.09
N SER A 368 31.26 -25.01 -32.19
CA SER A 368 32.13 -24.99 -33.38
C SER A 368 33.36 -24.09 -33.24
N LEU A 369 33.43 -23.22 -32.22
CA LEU A 369 34.60 -22.39 -31.99
C LEU A 369 35.73 -23.20 -31.36
N ARG A 370 36.93 -23.07 -31.95
CA ARG A 370 38.16 -23.68 -31.44
C ARG A 370 38.63 -22.99 -30.15
N ASP A 371 39.33 -23.73 -29.30
CA ASP A 371 39.86 -23.20 -28.04
C ASP A 371 40.88 -22.07 -28.27
N GLU A 372 41.62 -22.11 -29.37
CA GLU A 372 42.58 -21.06 -29.75
C GLU A 372 41.88 -19.72 -30.00
N ALA A 373 40.74 -19.73 -30.69
CA ALA A 373 39.97 -18.51 -30.94
C ALA A 373 39.43 -17.92 -29.64
N TRP A 374 38.95 -18.78 -28.72
CA TRP A 374 38.54 -18.34 -27.39
C TRP A 374 39.68 -17.73 -26.60
N ARG A 375 40.87 -18.36 -26.58
CA ARG A 375 42.04 -17.78 -25.89
C ARG A 375 42.39 -16.40 -26.44
N GLN A 376 42.42 -16.24 -27.76
CA GLN A 376 42.74 -14.96 -28.38
C GLN A 376 41.69 -13.88 -28.05
N ILE A 377 40.40 -14.24 -28.05
CA ILE A 377 39.31 -13.34 -27.63
C ILE A 377 39.52 -12.86 -26.18
N GLU A 378 39.91 -13.75 -25.27
CA GLU A 378 40.17 -13.38 -23.87
C GLU A 378 41.41 -12.48 -23.75
N VAL A 379 42.46 -12.73 -24.55
CA VAL A 379 43.65 -11.85 -24.63
C VAL A 379 43.26 -10.45 -25.12
N ASP A 380 42.46 -10.35 -26.17
CA ASP A 380 41.99 -9.07 -26.72
C ASP A 380 41.11 -8.31 -25.71
N LEU A 381 40.30 -9.03 -24.93
CA LEU A 381 39.48 -8.48 -23.85
C LEU A 381 40.34 -7.96 -22.69
N LEU A 382 41.40 -8.68 -22.31
CA LEU A 382 42.36 -8.23 -21.29
C LEU A 382 43.12 -6.99 -21.74
N ALA A 383 43.59 -6.98 -22.98
CA ALA A 383 44.26 -5.83 -23.58
C ALA A 383 43.34 -4.59 -23.59
N TYR A 384 42.05 -4.78 -23.86
CA TYR A 384 41.05 -3.72 -23.76
C TYR A 384 40.91 -3.15 -22.33
N LYS A 385 40.92 -4.01 -21.30
CA LYS A 385 40.80 -3.56 -19.90
C LYS A 385 42.02 -2.76 -19.43
N GLN A 386 43.20 -3.07 -19.97
CA GLN A 386 44.47 -2.45 -19.63
C GLN A 386 44.76 -1.17 -20.43
N SER A 387 44.02 -0.91 -21.52
CA SER A 387 44.22 0.29 -22.34
C SER A 387 43.76 1.54 -21.58
N PRO A 388 44.63 2.54 -21.35
CA PRO A 388 44.20 3.85 -20.86
C PRO A 388 43.27 4.50 -21.90
N ASN A 389 42.28 5.25 -21.43
CA ASN A 389 41.35 6.00 -22.27
C ASN A 389 42.03 7.10 -23.09
#